data_AF-A0A2A3Y6D6-F1
#
_entry.id   AF-A0A2A3Y6D6-F1
#
_cell.length_a   1.000
_cell.length_b   1.000
_cell.length_c   1.000
_cell.angle_alpha   90.00
_cell.angle_beta   90.00
_cell.angle_gamma   90.00
#
_symmetry.space_group_name_H-M   'P 1'
#
loop_
_entity.id
_entity.type
_entity.pdbx_description
1 polymer ?
#
loop_
_entity_poly.entity_id
_entity_poly.type
_entity_poly.pdbx_seq_one_letter_code
_entity_poly.pdbx_strand_id
1 'polypeptide(L)' 'MHPIEICTNGQTWDVSLDGWFQGTFKSMHDAYQAACDLSVEHENSEIVVHGEIPSLKNEGTQKSAPEDGTSRAR' A
#
# COMPACT_ATOMS: atom_id res chain seq x y z
N MET A 1 3.04 -14.79 12.82
CA MET A 1 2.69 -13.89 11.71
C MET A 1 4.00 -13.22 11.33
N HIS A 2 4.52 -13.51 10.14
CA HIS A 2 5.82 -13.00 9.69
C HIS A 2 5.55 -11.78 8.80
N PRO A 3 5.97 -10.56 9.17
CA PRO A 3 5.64 -9.37 8.42
C PRO A 3 6.38 -9.35 7.07
N ILE A 4 5.72 -8.79 6.07
CA ILE A 4 6.35 -8.39 4.81
C ILE A 4 6.75 -6.93 4.96
N GLU A 5 8.03 -6.66 4.89
CA GLU A 5 8.62 -5.33 5.05
C GLU A 5 8.91 -4.72 3.68
N ILE A 6 8.39 -3.52 3.43
CA ILE A 6 8.73 -2.72 2.26
C ILE A 6 9.57 -1.53 2.73
N CYS A 7 10.86 -1.51 2.43
CA CYS A 7 11.78 -0.44 2.82
C CYS A 7 12.10 0.46 1.62
N THR A 8 12.07 1.78 1.79
CA THR A 8 12.55 2.72 0.74
C THR A 8 13.83 3.44 1.13
N ASN A 9 14.73 3.59 0.15
CA ASN A 9 15.93 4.42 0.23
C ASN A 9 15.78 5.73 -0.58
N GLY A 10 14.55 6.14 -0.90
CA GLY A 10 14.24 7.37 -1.65
C GLY A 10 14.36 7.24 -3.18
N GLN A 11 15.01 6.20 -3.68
CA GLN A 11 15.13 5.90 -5.12
C GLN A 11 14.51 4.57 -5.52
N THR A 12 14.52 3.61 -4.59
CA THR A 12 14.04 2.24 -4.79
C THR A 12 13.28 1.77 -3.56
N TRP A 13 12.52 0.70 -3.75
CA TRP A 13 11.67 0.03 -2.77
C TRP A 13 12.09 -1.44 -2.69
N ASP A 14 12.58 -1.86 -1.53
CA ASP A 14 13.04 -3.21 -1.26
C ASP A 14 11.96 -3.97 -0.50
N VAL A 15 11.56 -5.14 -0.99
CA VAL A 15 10.56 -5.99 -0.33
C VAL A 15 11.26 -7.17 0.32
N SER A 16 10.93 -7.43 1.57
CA SER A 16 11.48 -8.53 2.37
C SER A 16 10.34 -9.26 3.08
N LEU A 17 10.43 -10.57 3.23
CA LEU A 17 9.51 -11.37 4.04
C LEU A 17 10.31 -12.03 5.14
N ASP A 18 10.04 -11.71 6.40
CA ASP A 18 10.78 -12.27 7.56
C ASP A 18 12.31 -12.10 7.46
N GLY A 19 12.77 -10.94 6.97
CA GLY A 19 14.20 -10.70 6.71
C GLY A 19 14.77 -11.41 5.48
N TRP A 20 13.96 -12.21 4.76
CA TRP A 20 14.34 -12.76 3.46
C TRP A 20 14.04 -11.76 2.35
N PHE A 21 15.10 -11.25 1.71
CA PHE A 21 15.00 -10.31 0.61
C PHE A 21 14.32 -10.94 -0.61
N GLN A 22 13.25 -10.30 -1.09
CA GLN A 22 12.45 -10.74 -2.23
C GLN A 22 12.85 -10.02 -3.52
N GLY A 23 13.09 -8.71 -3.44
CA GLY A 23 13.49 -7.93 -4.61
C GLY A 23 13.49 -6.42 -4.38
N THR A 24 14.09 -5.71 -5.35
CA THR A 24 14.14 -4.24 -5.42
C THR A 24 13.30 -3.74 -6.59
N PHE A 25 12.44 -2.74 -6.32
CA PHE A 25 11.54 -2.12 -7.29
C PHE A 25 11.82 -0.63 -7.40
N LYS A 26 11.55 -0.04 -8.58
CA LYS A 26 11.70 1.41 -8.79
C LYS A 26 10.45 2.21 -8.40
N SER A 27 9.32 1.53 -8.26
CA SER A 27 8.03 2.14 -7.95
C SER A 27 7.46 1.55 -6.67
N MET A 28 6.86 2.41 -5.84
CA MET A 28 6.11 1.97 -4.66
C MET A 28 4.97 1.02 -5.03
N HIS A 29 4.29 1.29 -6.15
CA HIS A 29 3.17 0.47 -6.63
C HIS A 29 3.60 -0.97 -6.91
N ASP A 30 4.68 -1.17 -7.67
CA ASP A 30 5.23 -2.50 -7.96
C ASP A 30 5.68 -3.24 -6.69
N ALA A 31 6.34 -2.54 -5.76
CA ALA A 31 6.74 -3.13 -4.47
C ALA A 31 5.54 -3.55 -3.62
N TYR A 32 4.49 -2.71 -3.58
CA TYR A 32 3.27 -3.02 -2.84
C TYR A 32 2.50 -4.17 -3.48
N GLN A 33 2.43 -4.22 -4.81
CA GLN A 33 1.83 -5.34 -5.54
C GLN A 33 2.56 -6.64 -5.21
N ALA A 34 3.90 -6.65 -5.25
CA ALA A 34 4.69 -7.82 -4.88
C ALA A 34 4.46 -8.25 -3.42
N ALA A 35 4.35 -7.30 -2.49
CA ALA A 35 4.01 -7.60 -1.10
C ALA A 35 2.60 -8.18 -0.94
N CYS A 36 1.62 -7.71 -1.72
CA CYS A 36 0.28 -8.28 -1.74
C CYS A 36 0.28 -9.73 -2.24
N ASP A 37 0.98 -10.02 -3.35
CA ASP A 37 1.12 -11.39 -3.85
C ASP A 37 1.76 -12.32 -2.80
N LEU A 38 2.85 -11.87 -2.15
CA LEU A 38 3.49 -12.62 -1.05
C LEU A 38 2.55 -12.84 0.14
N SER A 39 1.71 -11.86 0.47
CA SER A 39 0.74 -11.98 1.57
C SER A 39 -0.35 -13.02 1.27
N VAL A 40 -0.70 -13.23 0.00
CA VAL A 40 -1.65 -14.27 -0.42
C VAL A 40 -1.00 -15.64 -0.33
N GLU A 41 0.25 -15.77 -0.77
CA GLU A 41 0.99 -17.04 -0.74
C GLU A 41 1.30 -17.52 0.69
N HIS A 42 1.61 -16.60 1.61
CA HIS A 42 2.01 -16.92 2.97
C HIS A 42 0.87 -16.89 4.01
N GLU A 43 -0.39 -16.73 3.57
CA GLU A 43 -1.61 -16.67 4.39
C GLU A 43 -1.44 -15.82 5.67
N ASN A 44 -1.85 -14.55 5.61
CA ASN A 44 -1.83 -13.61 6.74
C ASN A 44 -0.43 -13.10 7.12
N SER A 45 0.29 -12.50 6.16
CA SER A 45 1.46 -11.67 6.47
C SER A 45 1.05 -10.21 6.52
N GLU A 46 1.30 -9.54 7.65
CA GLU A 46 1.10 -8.08 7.76
C GLU A 46 2.09 -7.37 6.83
N ILE A 47 1.62 -6.42 6.02
CA ILE A 47 2.50 -5.60 5.17
C ILE A 47 2.85 -4.33 5.93
N VAL A 48 4.15 -4.15 6.19
CA VAL A 48 4.70 -3.01 6.90
C VAL A 48 5.55 -2.19 5.93
N VAL A 49 5.25 -0.91 5.79
CA VAL A 49 6.01 0.00 4.91
C VAL A 49 6.91 0.89 5.75
N HIS A 50 8.21 0.72 5.58
CA HIS A 50 9.26 1.49 6.24
C HIS A 50 9.85 2.55 5.29
N GLY A 51 9.80 3.79 5.74
CA GLY A 51 10.41 4.93 5.06
C GLY A 51 9.42 6.05 4.81
N GLU A 52 9.93 7.17 4.31
CA GLU A 52 9.09 8.31 3.97
C GLU A 52 8.32 7.97 2.69
N ILE A 53 7.04 7.63 2.84
CA ILE A 53 6.11 7.65 1.71
C ILE A 53 6.15 9.08 1.19
N PRO A 54 6.69 9.34 -0.02
CA PRO A 54 6.69 10.70 -0.55
C PRO A 54 5.24 11.13 -0.53
N SER A 55 4.92 12.18 0.24
CA SER A 55 3.55 12.65 0.43
C SER A 55 2.91 12.69 -0.95
N LEU A 56 1.99 11.77 -1.19
CA LEU A 56 1.06 11.89 -2.29
C LEU A 56 0.42 13.25 -2.05
N LYS A 57 0.86 14.25 -2.79
CA LYS A 57 0.13 15.51 -2.89
C LYS A 57 -1.22 15.05 -3.40
N ASN A 58 -2.17 14.94 -2.47
CA ASN A 58 -3.57 14.77 -2.76
C ASN A 58 -4.00 16.05 -3.48
N GLU A 59 -3.63 16.20 -4.76
CA GLU A 59 -4.40 17.03 -5.66
C GLU A 59 -5.70 16.29 -5.92
N GLY A 60 -6.63 16.54 -5.00
CA GLY A 60 -8.08 16.38 -5.12
C GLY A 60 -8.61 15.22 -5.94
N THR A 61 -9.16 14.21 -5.25
CA THR A 61 -10.58 13.83 -5.42
C THR A 61 -11.00 13.04 -4.19
N GLN A 62 -11.24 13.73 -3.06
CA GLN A 62 -12.26 13.26 -2.14
C GLN A 62 -13.59 13.47 -2.88
N LYS A 63 -14.04 12.44 -3.60
CA LYS A 63 -15.44 12.38 -4.01
C LYS A 63 -16.22 12.08 -2.73
N SER A 64 -16.65 13.13 -2.04
CA SER A 64 -17.60 13.02 -0.94
C SER A 64 -18.78 12.15 -1.37
N ALA A 65 -19.21 11.29 -0.45
CA ALA A 65 -20.35 10.39 -0.56
C ALA A 65 -21.60 11.09 -1.13
N PRO A 66 -22.52 10.34 -1.78
CA PRO A 66 -23.72 10.90 -2.39
C PRO A 66 -24.52 11.72 -1.38
N GLU A 67 -24.88 12.96 -1.74
CA GLU A 67 -25.87 13.70 -0.97
C GLU A 67 -27.20 12.96 -1.04
N ASP A 68 -27.68 12.52 0.13
CA ASP A 68 -28.98 11.91 0.35
C ASP A 68 -30.09 12.87 -0.12
N GLY A 69 -30.64 12.56 -1.29
CA GLY A 69 -31.70 13.31 -1.94
C GLY A 69 -33.07 12.66 -1.80
N THR A 70 -33.47 12.19 -0.62
CA THR A 70 -34.88 11.81 -0.36
C THR A 70 -35.63 12.97 0.30
N SER A 71 -36.02 13.95 -0.51
CA SER A 71 -37.11 14.86 -0.15
C SER A 71 -38.43 14.25 -0.59
N ARG A 72 -39.06 13.44 0.26
CA ARG A 72 -40.46 13.02 0.06
C ARG A 72 -41.37 14.18 0.43
N ALA A 73 -41.87 14.90 -0.58
CA ALA A 73 -42.93 15.88 -0.41
C ALA A 73 -44.20 15.21 0.14
N ARG A 74 -44.86 15.92 1.06
CA ARG A 74 -46.21 15.62 1.55
C ARG A 74 -47.27 16.06 0.55
#